data_AF-A0A8H7ICK0-F1
#
_entry.id   AF-A0A8H7ICK0-F1
#
_cell.length_a   1.000
_cell.length_b   1.000
_cell.length_c   1.000
_cell.angle_alpha   90.00
_cell.angle_beta   90.00
_cell.angle_gamma   90.00
#
_symmetry.space_group_name_H-M   'P 1'
#
loop_
_entity.id
_entity.type
_entity.pdbx_description
1 polymer ?
#
loop_
_entity_poly.entity_id
_entity_poly.type
_entity_poly.pdbx_seq_one_letter_code
_entity_poly.pdbx_strand_id
1 'polypeptide(L)'
;MALAVYFSMLYIMITRQDHSLRALTAVWLLPAVTPIVPATTGALLARAILPFSSPHATITIFVASVLLFLGLGLTFMILPLYMLRLITEGLPSPTMIVSKFLPVGPCGQGGMAFVVIGQVFAEMSQQGIGSNPLLAGPQPWILLGVVGGFFLWTFGIWWILLSLLAIYETFKSQRPNFGVGFWGMVFPLGVYALLTSQLAEALNSTFFRILFAVLSLVVFLLWAALAIITVYCVCQDSEALFTAPCLTSCPNSEATLDRLCRNSQEHSGDENC
;
A
#
# COMPACT_ATOMS: atom_id res chain seq x y z
N MET A 1 16.84 -4.33 5.97
CA MET A 1 16.10 -3.06 6.14
C MET A 1 14.59 -3.26 6.21
N ALA A 2 13.93 -3.86 5.20
CA ALA A 2 12.47 -4.05 5.20
C ALA A 2 11.90 -4.76 6.45
N LEU A 3 12.53 -5.86 6.89
CA LEU A 3 12.13 -6.56 8.11
C LEU A 3 12.26 -5.70 9.37
N ALA A 4 13.31 -4.87 9.46
CA ALA A 4 13.49 -3.97 10.59
C ALA A 4 12.34 -2.95 10.64
N VAL A 5 12.02 -2.32 9.51
CA VAL A 5 10.88 -1.39 9.43
C VAL A 5 9.56 -2.10 9.78
N TYR A 6 9.32 -3.29 9.21
CA TYR A 6 8.13 -4.10 9.47
C TYR A 6 7.94 -4.39 10.97
N PHE A 7 8.96 -4.96 11.62
CA PHE A 7 8.86 -5.30 13.04
C PHE A 7 8.89 -4.08 13.96
N SER A 8 9.67 -3.04 13.64
CA SER A 8 9.70 -1.81 14.42
C SER A 8 8.37 -1.07 14.36
N MET A 9 7.74 -0.99 13.18
CA MET A 9 6.44 -0.33 13.03
C MET A 9 5.35 -1.07 13.80
N LEU A 10 5.30 -2.41 13.70
CA LEU A 10 4.39 -3.23 14.50
C LEU A 10 4.66 -3.08 16.01
N TYR A 11 5.92 -3.10 16.43
CA TYR A 11 6.29 -2.91 17.83
C TYR A 11 5.80 -1.56 18.37
N ILE A 12 5.98 -0.49 17.60
CA ILE A 12 5.52 0.86 17.98
C ILE A 12 3.99 0.91 18.03
N MET A 13 3.29 0.36 17.03
CA MET A 13 1.82 0.29 17.02
C MET A 13 1.27 -0.48 18.23
N ILE A 14 1.95 -1.54 18.67
CA ILE A 14 1.52 -2.37 19.80
C ILE A 14 1.85 -1.73 21.16
N THR A 15 3.01 -1.08 21.29
CA THR A 15 3.54 -0.69 22.62
C THR A 15 3.44 0.79 22.92
N ARG A 16 3.34 1.65 21.91
CA ARG A 16 3.44 3.12 22.07
C ARG A 16 2.24 3.89 21.54
N GLN A 17 1.37 3.26 20.76
CA GLN A 17 0.22 3.92 20.16
C GLN A 17 -1.07 3.38 20.75
N ASP A 18 -1.97 4.28 21.14
CA ASP A 18 -3.32 3.92 21.52
C ASP A 18 -4.17 3.75 20.26
N HIS A 19 -4.85 2.61 20.20
CA HIS A 19 -5.65 2.25 19.05
C HIS A 19 -7.05 1.81 19.46
N SER A 20 -8.05 2.29 18.74
CA SER A 20 -9.44 1.84 18.84
C SER A 20 -9.91 1.33 17.48
N LEU A 21 -10.94 0.47 17.47
CA LEU A 21 -11.53 -0.01 16.21
C LEU A 21 -12.01 1.14 15.31
N ARG A 22 -12.48 2.25 15.90
CA ARG A 22 -12.90 3.44 15.16
C ARG A 22 -11.73 4.15 14.47
N ALA A 23 -10.54 4.11 15.08
CA ALA A 23 -9.30 4.69 14.56
C ALA A 23 -8.63 3.82 13.47
N LEU A 24 -9.09 2.58 13.28
CA LEU A 24 -8.55 1.71 12.24
C LEU A 24 -8.87 2.28 10.86
N THR A 25 -7.80 2.56 10.11
CA THR A 25 -7.85 3.09 8.75
C THR A 25 -7.01 2.21 7.83
N ALA A 26 -7.22 2.33 6.52
CA ALA A 26 -6.44 1.53 5.56
C ALA A 26 -4.92 1.84 5.59
N VAL A 27 -4.51 2.95 6.22
CA VAL A 27 -3.10 3.30 6.51
C VAL A 27 -2.40 2.22 7.34
N TRP A 28 -3.15 1.45 8.12
CA TRP A 28 -2.62 0.33 8.89
C TRP A 28 -2.05 -0.79 8.02
N LEU A 29 -2.30 -0.79 6.71
CA LEU A 29 -1.67 -1.71 5.76
C LEU A 29 -0.25 -1.29 5.38
N LEU A 30 0.20 -0.07 5.69
CA LEU A 30 1.54 0.40 5.32
C LEU A 30 2.68 -0.49 5.83
N PRO A 31 2.71 -0.98 7.09
CA PRO A 31 3.72 -1.94 7.53
C PRO A 31 3.73 -3.19 6.65
N ALA A 32 2.57 -3.69 6.23
CA ALA A 32 2.45 -4.87 5.39
C ALA A 32 3.04 -4.66 3.98
N VAL A 33 2.97 -3.45 3.44
CA VAL A 33 3.56 -3.10 2.13
C VAL A 33 5.09 -3.12 2.19
N THR A 34 5.69 -2.80 3.35
CA THR A 34 7.16 -2.69 3.49
C THR A 34 7.94 -3.94 3.09
N PRO A 35 7.48 -5.18 3.33
CA PRO A 35 8.11 -6.38 2.77
C PRO A 35 7.56 -6.81 1.39
N ILE A 36 6.31 -6.46 1.01
CA ILE A 36 5.72 -6.92 -0.29
C ILE A 36 6.44 -6.28 -1.48
N VAL A 37 6.74 -4.98 -1.42
CA VAL A 37 7.47 -4.27 -2.49
C VAL A 37 8.85 -4.89 -2.73
N PRO A 38 9.73 -5.02 -1.72
CA PRO A 38 11.04 -5.64 -1.90
C PRO A 38 10.96 -7.13 -2.26
N ALA A 39 9.89 -7.84 -1.90
CA ALA A 39 9.67 -9.21 -2.36
C ALA A 39 9.56 -9.27 -3.89
N THR A 40 8.81 -8.35 -4.50
CA THR A 40 8.64 -8.33 -5.96
C THR A 40 9.93 -7.91 -6.66
N THR A 41 10.59 -6.85 -6.18
CA THR A 41 11.88 -6.42 -6.76
C THR A 41 12.95 -7.47 -6.57
N GLY A 42 12.96 -8.18 -5.43
CA GLY A 42 13.84 -9.31 -5.17
C GLY A 42 13.59 -10.47 -6.13
N ALA A 43 12.33 -10.80 -6.41
CA ALA A 43 12.01 -11.84 -7.39
C ALA A 43 12.45 -11.45 -8.82
N LEU A 44 12.25 -10.19 -9.23
CA LEU A 44 12.76 -9.68 -10.51
C LEU A 44 14.29 -9.71 -10.57
N LEU A 45 14.96 -9.33 -9.48
CA LEU A 45 16.41 -9.41 -9.37
C LEU A 45 16.90 -10.86 -9.45
N ALA A 46 16.25 -11.78 -8.75
CA ALA A 46 16.57 -13.21 -8.80
C ALA A 46 16.49 -13.75 -10.23
N ARG A 47 15.45 -13.37 -10.98
CA ARG A 47 15.30 -13.70 -12.41
C ARG A 47 16.45 -13.14 -13.25
N ALA A 48 16.83 -11.88 -13.03
CA ALA A 48 17.88 -11.22 -13.78
C ALA A 48 19.29 -11.79 -13.51
N ILE A 49 19.57 -12.24 -12.28
CA ILE A 49 20.88 -12.81 -11.90
C ILE A 49 20.97 -14.32 -12.17
N LEU A 50 19.84 -15.00 -12.41
CA LEU A 50 19.77 -16.44 -12.63
C LEU A 50 20.77 -16.94 -13.70
N PRO A 51 20.91 -16.28 -14.88
CA PRO A 51 21.86 -16.73 -15.90
C PRO A 51 23.34 -16.61 -15.49
N PHE A 52 23.65 -15.76 -14.50
CA PHE A 52 25.02 -15.45 -14.10
C PHE A 52 25.46 -16.19 -12.84
N SER A 53 24.54 -16.41 -11.90
CA SER A 53 24.86 -17.07 -10.63
C SER A 53 23.62 -17.71 -9.98
N SER A 54 23.51 -19.04 -10.11
CA SER A 54 22.48 -19.84 -9.45
C SER A 54 22.44 -19.70 -7.91
N PRO A 55 23.55 -19.72 -7.14
CA PRO A 55 23.48 -19.59 -5.68
C PRO A 55 22.89 -18.26 -5.22
N HIS A 56 23.34 -17.15 -5.81
CA HIS A 56 22.81 -15.82 -5.51
C HIS A 56 21.33 -15.69 -5.92
N ALA A 57 20.92 -16.25 -7.06
CA ALA A 57 19.51 -16.31 -7.47
C ALA A 57 18.65 -17.05 -6.44
N THR A 58 19.10 -18.23 -5.98
CA THR A 58 18.40 -19.05 -4.98
C THR A 58 18.24 -18.32 -3.65
N ILE A 59 19.29 -17.65 -3.15
CA ILE A 59 19.19 -16.86 -1.91
C ILE A 59 18.22 -15.68 -2.09
N THR A 60 18.31 -15.00 -3.24
CA THR A 60 17.48 -13.83 -3.52
C THR A 60 16.00 -14.20 -3.62
N ILE A 61 15.66 -15.29 -4.33
CA ILE A 61 14.27 -15.75 -4.46
C ILE A 61 13.71 -16.28 -3.14
N PHE A 62 14.56 -16.90 -2.31
CA PHE A 62 14.18 -17.33 -0.96
C PHE A 62 13.81 -16.13 -0.09
N VAL A 63 14.68 -15.11 -0.01
CA VAL A 63 14.42 -13.89 0.75
C VAL A 63 13.17 -13.18 0.22
N ALA A 64 13.03 -13.07 -1.10
CA ALA A 64 11.84 -12.50 -1.74
C ALA A 64 10.55 -13.24 -1.32
N SER A 65 10.56 -14.57 -1.32
CA SER A 65 9.41 -15.38 -0.92
C SER A 65 9.04 -15.18 0.55
N VAL A 66 10.04 -15.16 1.45
CA VAL A 66 9.81 -14.89 2.89
C VAL A 66 9.17 -13.53 3.11
N LEU A 67 9.69 -12.49 2.44
CA LEU A 67 9.14 -11.15 2.52
C LEU A 67 7.70 -11.08 1.99
N LEU A 68 7.40 -11.77 0.89
CA LEU A 68 6.04 -11.83 0.34
C LEU A 68 5.06 -12.41 1.36
N PHE A 69 5.39 -13.56 1.96
CA PHE A 69 4.50 -14.23 2.91
C PHE A 69 4.32 -13.45 4.20
N LEU A 70 5.35 -12.79 4.72
CA LEU A 70 5.22 -11.91 5.89
C LEU A 70 4.29 -10.73 5.60
N GLY A 71 4.48 -10.08 4.46
CA GLY A 71 3.67 -8.94 4.05
C GLY A 71 2.21 -9.29 3.78
N LEU A 72 1.97 -10.37 3.04
CA LEU A 72 0.61 -10.84 2.78
C LEU A 72 -0.05 -11.40 4.03
N GLY A 73 0.69 -12.08 4.91
CA GLY A 73 0.20 -12.54 6.19
C GLY A 73 -0.40 -11.40 7.02
N LEU A 74 0.35 -10.31 7.18
CA LEU A 74 -0.15 -9.12 7.87
C LEU A 74 -1.32 -8.47 7.12
N THR A 75 -1.27 -8.41 5.79
CA THR A 75 -2.37 -7.90 4.96
C THR A 75 -3.66 -8.66 5.24
N PHE A 76 -3.62 -9.99 5.23
CA PHE A 76 -4.79 -10.84 5.47
C PHE A 76 -5.29 -10.82 6.93
N MET A 77 -4.45 -10.41 7.90
CA MET A 77 -4.89 -10.14 9.26
C MET A 77 -5.63 -8.80 9.37
N ILE A 78 -5.15 -7.76 8.66
CA ILE A 78 -5.69 -6.39 8.78
C ILE A 78 -6.95 -6.19 7.93
N LEU A 79 -7.03 -6.77 6.73
CA LEU A 79 -8.15 -6.54 5.82
C LEU A 79 -9.52 -6.94 6.38
N PRO A 80 -9.69 -8.08 7.08
CA PRO A 80 -10.95 -8.41 7.74
C PRO A 80 -11.33 -7.40 8.84
N LEU A 81 -10.34 -6.92 9.62
CA LEU A 81 -10.58 -5.91 10.65
C LEU A 81 -10.99 -4.57 10.03
N TYR A 82 -10.40 -4.22 8.88
CA TYR A 82 -10.79 -3.04 8.12
C TYR A 82 -12.21 -3.18 7.56
N MET A 83 -12.58 -4.36 7.05
CA MET A 83 -13.96 -4.63 6.63
C MET A 83 -14.94 -4.51 7.79
N LEU A 84 -14.62 -5.10 8.95
CA LEU A 84 -15.45 -4.98 10.15
C LEU A 84 -15.66 -3.51 10.52
N ARG A 85 -14.58 -2.72 10.55
CA ARG A 85 -14.65 -1.28 10.82
C ARG A 85 -15.52 -0.55 9.81
N LEU A 86 -15.39 -0.83 8.52
CA LEU A 86 -16.22 -0.20 7.48
C LEU A 86 -17.70 -0.51 7.66
N ILE A 87 -18.03 -1.72 8.12
CA ILE A 87 -19.42 -2.14 8.39
C ILE A 87 -19.97 -1.50 9.66
N THR A 88 -19.18 -1.44 10.75
CA THR A 88 -19.67 -0.96 12.06
C THR A 88 -19.62 0.56 12.22
N GLU A 89 -18.59 1.21 11.68
CA GLU A 89 -18.33 2.65 11.85
C GLU A 89 -18.61 3.44 10.58
N GLY A 90 -18.92 2.77 9.46
CA GLY A 90 -19.16 3.39 8.16
C GLY A 90 -17.89 3.91 7.48
N LEU A 91 -18.07 4.83 6.53
CA LEU A 91 -16.98 5.37 5.74
C LEU A 91 -16.13 6.38 6.56
N PRO A 92 -14.79 6.34 6.45
CA PRO A 92 -13.92 7.36 7.03
C PRO A 92 -14.19 8.75 6.42
N SER A 93 -13.71 9.80 7.09
CA SER A 93 -13.94 11.20 6.69
C SER A 93 -13.57 11.48 5.22
N PRO A 94 -14.23 12.44 4.56
CA PRO A 94 -13.98 12.76 3.15
C PRO A 94 -12.52 13.05 2.82
N THR A 95 -11.76 13.64 3.76
CA THR A 95 -10.34 13.93 3.61
C THR A 95 -9.46 12.68 3.50
N MET A 96 -9.91 11.55 4.05
CA MET A 96 -9.21 10.26 4.01
C MET A 96 -9.78 9.32 2.93
N ILE A 97 -10.72 9.78 2.10
CA ILE A 97 -11.43 8.92 1.17
C ILE A 97 -10.53 8.16 0.21
N VAL A 98 -9.43 8.78 -0.18
CA VAL A 98 -8.49 8.22 -1.14
C VAL A 98 -7.72 7.05 -0.56
N SER A 99 -7.50 7.03 0.77
CA SER A 99 -6.85 5.91 1.45
C SER A 99 -7.63 4.59 1.30
N LYS A 100 -8.89 4.62 0.83
CA LYS A 100 -9.70 3.42 0.55
C LYS A 100 -9.10 2.53 -0.54
N PHE A 101 -8.24 3.04 -1.42
CA PHE A 101 -7.52 2.23 -2.40
C PHE A 101 -6.29 1.49 -1.83
N LEU A 102 -5.85 1.80 -0.61
CA LEU A 102 -4.68 1.15 -0.03
C LEU A 102 -4.77 -0.39 0.04
N PRO A 103 -5.93 -1.03 0.28
CA PRO A 103 -6.08 -2.48 0.15
C PRO A 103 -5.71 -3.05 -1.23
N VAL A 104 -5.90 -2.27 -2.30
CA VAL A 104 -5.55 -2.66 -3.67
C VAL A 104 -4.03 -2.79 -3.83
N GLY A 105 -3.24 -2.05 -3.05
CA GLY A 105 -1.78 -2.05 -3.11
C GLY A 105 -1.17 -3.41 -2.81
N PRO A 106 -1.37 -3.98 -1.60
CA PRO A 106 -0.93 -5.33 -1.27
C PRO A 106 -1.48 -6.40 -2.22
N CYS A 107 -2.71 -6.26 -2.72
CA CYS A 107 -3.29 -7.20 -3.69
C CYS A 107 -2.55 -7.15 -5.03
N GLY A 108 -2.36 -5.96 -5.61
CA GLY A 108 -1.65 -5.78 -6.88
C GLY A 108 -0.17 -6.16 -6.76
N GLN A 109 0.55 -5.55 -5.81
CA GLN A 109 1.98 -5.80 -5.63
C GLN A 109 2.26 -7.25 -5.21
N GLY A 110 1.49 -7.80 -4.26
CA GLY A 110 1.66 -9.18 -3.81
C GLY A 110 1.29 -10.19 -4.88
N GLY A 111 0.24 -9.92 -5.67
CA GLY A 111 -0.11 -10.77 -6.81
C GLY A 111 0.98 -10.76 -7.88
N MET A 112 1.57 -9.59 -8.15
CA MET A 112 2.68 -9.46 -9.09
C MET A 112 3.88 -10.31 -8.61
N ALA A 113 4.20 -10.23 -7.32
CA ALA A 113 5.25 -11.03 -6.71
C ALA A 113 5.01 -12.53 -6.91
N PHE A 114 3.79 -13.04 -6.68
CA PHE A 114 3.47 -14.45 -6.91
C PHE A 114 3.76 -14.89 -8.34
N VAL A 115 3.30 -14.12 -9.33
CA VAL A 115 3.52 -14.48 -10.74
C VAL A 115 5.00 -14.50 -11.08
N VAL A 116 5.76 -13.48 -10.67
CA VAL A 116 7.20 -13.40 -10.94
C VAL A 116 7.96 -14.52 -10.22
N ILE A 117 7.63 -14.82 -8.96
CA ILE A 117 8.26 -15.91 -8.20
C ILE A 117 8.00 -17.26 -8.89
N GLY A 118 6.77 -17.51 -9.34
CA GLY A 118 6.43 -18.72 -10.09
C GLY A 118 7.22 -18.86 -11.40
N GLN A 119 7.43 -17.75 -12.12
CA GLN A 119 8.27 -17.70 -13.32
C GLN A 119 9.74 -18.04 -12.99
N VAL A 120 10.31 -17.46 -11.93
CA VAL A 120 11.70 -17.75 -11.52
C VAL A 120 11.89 -19.22 -11.16
N PHE A 121 10.99 -19.81 -10.37
CA PHE A 121 11.10 -21.23 -10.02
C PHE A 121 10.96 -22.14 -11.25
N ALA A 122 10.14 -21.76 -12.23
CA ALA A 122 10.04 -22.49 -13.48
C ALA A 122 11.32 -22.39 -14.33
N GLU A 123 11.93 -21.21 -14.43
CA GLU A 123 13.22 -21.03 -15.10
C GLU A 123 14.34 -21.83 -14.39
N MET A 124 14.36 -21.85 -13.05
CA MET A 124 15.29 -22.67 -12.26
C MET A 124 15.10 -24.17 -12.52
N SER A 125 13.84 -24.63 -12.61
CA SER A 125 13.50 -26.01 -12.94
C SER A 125 13.99 -26.40 -14.34
N GLN A 126 13.80 -25.53 -15.35
CA GLN A 126 14.27 -25.76 -16.71
C GLN A 126 15.80 -25.88 -16.80
N GLN A 127 16.52 -25.13 -15.97
CA GLN A 127 17.98 -25.17 -15.91
C GLN A 127 18.54 -26.33 -15.07
N GLY A 128 17.67 -27.16 -14.47
CA GLY A 128 18.10 -28.26 -13.59
C GLY A 128 18.80 -27.79 -12.32
N ILE A 129 18.48 -26.57 -11.85
CA ILE A 129 19.11 -25.99 -10.67
C ILE A 129 18.59 -26.69 -9.41
N GLY A 130 19.51 -27.41 -8.75
CA GLY A 130 19.22 -28.19 -7.56
C GLY A 130 18.64 -29.56 -7.91
N SER A 131 19.26 -30.62 -7.39
CA SER A 131 18.78 -32.00 -7.49
C SER A 131 17.57 -32.26 -6.58
N ASN A 132 16.62 -31.32 -6.55
CA ASN A 132 15.44 -31.38 -5.71
C ASN A 132 14.24 -31.86 -6.53
N PRO A 133 13.57 -32.96 -6.13
CA PRO A 133 12.35 -33.44 -6.77
C PRO A 133 11.25 -32.38 -6.91
N LEU A 134 11.22 -31.37 -6.03
CA LEU A 134 10.25 -30.27 -6.10
C LEU A 134 10.43 -29.39 -7.35
N LEU A 135 11.64 -29.35 -7.94
CA LEU A 135 11.94 -28.62 -9.17
C LEU A 135 11.94 -29.51 -10.42
N ALA A 136 11.35 -30.72 -10.34
CA ALA A 136 11.36 -31.68 -11.44
C ALA A 136 10.54 -31.26 -12.69
N GLY A 137 9.80 -30.15 -12.63
CA GLY A 137 9.14 -29.59 -13.80
C GLY A 137 8.75 -28.11 -13.61
N PRO A 138 8.73 -27.31 -14.70
CA PRO A 138 8.42 -25.89 -14.62
C PRO A 138 6.93 -25.59 -14.43
N GLN A 139 6.05 -26.47 -14.94
CA GLN A 139 4.62 -26.24 -15.00
C GLN A 139 3.96 -25.99 -13.62
N PRO A 140 4.26 -26.76 -12.56
CA PRO A 140 3.68 -26.53 -11.24
C PRO A 140 4.00 -25.14 -10.68
N TRP A 141 5.20 -24.63 -10.93
CA TRP A 141 5.66 -23.36 -10.39
C TRP A 141 5.00 -22.15 -11.06
N ILE A 142 4.90 -22.18 -12.40
CA ILE A 142 4.14 -21.17 -13.14
C ILE A 142 2.68 -21.19 -12.70
N LEU A 143 2.08 -22.38 -12.58
CA LEU A 143 0.67 -22.50 -12.17
C LEU A 143 0.44 -21.94 -10.76
N LEU A 144 1.30 -22.25 -9.79
CA LEU A 144 1.20 -21.71 -8.42
C LEU A 144 1.31 -20.17 -8.42
N GLY A 145 2.25 -19.62 -9.16
CA GLY A 145 2.41 -18.17 -9.28
C GLY A 145 1.19 -17.50 -9.92
N VAL A 146 0.65 -18.08 -11.00
CA VAL A 146 -0.54 -17.58 -11.69
C VAL A 146 -1.78 -17.70 -10.81
N VAL A 147 -1.99 -18.82 -10.11
CA VAL A 147 -3.14 -18.99 -9.20
C VAL A 147 -3.08 -18.01 -8.04
N GLY A 148 -1.92 -17.84 -7.40
CA GLY A 148 -1.73 -16.85 -6.33
C GLY A 148 -1.94 -15.42 -6.83
N GLY A 149 -1.39 -15.09 -7.99
CA GLY A 149 -1.57 -13.80 -8.65
C GLY A 149 -3.03 -13.52 -9.02
N PHE A 150 -3.72 -14.49 -9.61
CA PHE A 150 -5.12 -14.37 -10.03
C PHE A 150 -6.08 -14.28 -8.84
N PHE A 151 -5.80 -15.00 -7.74
CA PHE A 151 -6.54 -14.87 -6.49
C PHE A 151 -6.47 -13.43 -5.96
N LEU A 152 -5.26 -12.88 -5.84
CA LEU A 152 -5.09 -11.49 -5.39
C LEU A 152 -5.61 -10.46 -6.40
N TRP A 153 -5.54 -10.75 -7.70
CA TRP A 153 -6.13 -9.90 -8.73
C TRP A 153 -7.65 -9.80 -8.58
N THR A 154 -8.32 -10.93 -8.35
CA THR A 154 -9.78 -11.00 -8.10
C THR A 154 -10.15 -10.27 -6.82
N PHE A 155 -9.35 -10.46 -5.76
CA PHE A 155 -9.56 -9.74 -4.50
C PHE A 155 -9.34 -8.23 -4.65
N GLY A 156 -8.39 -7.82 -5.51
CA GLY A 156 -8.21 -6.41 -5.86
C GLY A 156 -9.42 -5.79 -6.57
N ILE A 157 -10.13 -6.53 -7.45
CA ILE A 157 -11.39 -6.05 -8.06
C ILE A 157 -12.39 -5.69 -6.97
N TRP A 158 -12.57 -6.59 -5.99
CA TRP A 158 -13.48 -6.35 -4.88
C TRP A 158 -13.16 -5.00 -4.21
N TRP A 159 -11.89 -4.78 -3.85
CA TRP A 159 -11.48 -3.55 -3.18
C TRP A 159 -11.59 -2.30 -4.07
N ILE A 160 -11.33 -2.41 -5.37
CA ILE A 160 -11.54 -1.32 -6.33
C ILE A 160 -13.03 -0.95 -6.38
N LEU A 161 -13.92 -1.93 -6.50
CA LEU A 161 -15.37 -1.68 -6.55
C LEU A 161 -15.87 -1.01 -5.27
N LEU A 162 -15.46 -1.50 -4.10
CA LEU A 162 -15.79 -0.86 -2.83
C LEU A 162 -15.25 0.57 -2.73
N SER A 163 -14.03 0.81 -3.22
CA SER A 163 -13.44 2.15 -3.23
C SER A 163 -14.22 3.11 -4.12
N LEU A 164 -14.63 2.66 -5.31
CA LEU A 164 -15.43 3.46 -6.25
C LEU A 164 -16.81 3.79 -5.69
N LEU A 165 -17.51 2.81 -5.11
CA LEU A 165 -18.79 3.02 -4.43
C LEU A 165 -18.66 4.03 -3.29
N ALA A 166 -17.61 3.88 -2.49
CA ALA A 166 -17.37 4.75 -1.36
C ALA A 166 -17.01 6.19 -1.78
N ILE A 167 -16.30 6.37 -2.90
CA ILE A 167 -16.07 7.67 -3.54
C ILE A 167 -17.39 8.27 -4.01
N TYR A 168 -18.19 7.50 -4.74
CA TYR A 168 -19.47 7.94 -5.27
C TYR A 168 -20.40 8.48 -4.17
N GLU A 169 -20.57 7.72 -3.08
CA GLU A 169 -21.40 8.15 -1.94
C GLU A 169 -20.88 9.43 -1.31
N THR A 170 -19.56 9.58 -1.19
CA THR A 170 -19.00 10.79 -0.58
C THR A 170 -19.16 12.00 -1.48
N PHE A 171 -18.89 11.87 -2.79
CA PHE A 171 -19.10 12.97 -3.75
C PHE A 171 -20.56 13.42 -3.82
N LYS A 172 -21.51 12.50 -3.59
CA LYS A 172 -22.94 12.82 -3.49
C LYS A 172 -23.26 13.66 -2.24
N SER A 173 -22.62 13.39 -1.11
CA SER A 173 -22.86 14.13 0.14
C SER A 173 -22.06 15.44 0.21
N GLN A 174 -20.76 15.41 -0.09
CA GLN A 174 -19.85 16.55 0.01
C GLN A 174 -18.70 16.40 -0.98
N ARG A 175 -18.34 17.46 -1.72
CA ARG A 175 -17.15 17.43 -2.57
C ARG A 175 -15.90 17.47 -1.69
N PRO A 176 -15.03 16.45 -1.72
CA PRO A 176 -13.81 16.48 -0.93
C PRO A 176 -12.88 17.57 -1.47
N ASN A 177 -12.28 18.35 -0.56
CA ASN A 177 -11.21 19.25 -0.92
C ASN A 177 -9.99 18.44 -1.34
N PHE A 178 -9.27 18.94 -2.35
CA PHE A 178 -8.01 18.35 -2.76
C PHE A 178 -7.02 18.35 -1.58
N GLY A 179 -6.28 17.27 -1.43
CA GLY A 179 -5.20 17.15 -0.46
C GLY A 179 -4.11 16.20 -0.96
N VAL A 180 -2.91 16.30 -0.40
CA VAL A 180 -1.76 15.46 -0.81
C VAL A 180 -2.08 13.96 -0.71
N GLY A 181 -2.99 13.57 0.18
CA GLY A 181 -3.49 12.19 0.30
C GLY A 181 -4.09 11.61 -0.99
N PHE A 182 -4.44 12.44 -1.99
CA PHE A 182 -4.90 12.00 -3.30
C PHE A 182 -3.87 11.15 -4.06
N TRP A 183 -2.58 11.36 -3.79
CA TRP A 183 -1.49 10.55 -4.33
C TRP A 183 -1.54 9.08 -3.88
N GLY A 184 -2.23 8.78 -2.78
CA GLY A 184 -2.43 7.42 -2.27
C GLY A 184 -3.20 6.48 -3.22
N MET A 185 -3.83 6.99 -4.28
CA MET A 185 -4.48 6.18 -5.32
C MET A 185 -3.52 5.64 -6.37
N VAL A 186 -2.49 6.41 -6.72
CA VAL A 186 -1.67 6.15 -7.91
C VAL A 186 -0.90 4.85 -7.76
N PHE A 187 -0.24 4.68 -6.62
CA PHE A 187 0.56 3.48 -6.37
C PHE A 187 -0.29 2.19 -6.39
N PRO A 188 -1.38 2.07 -5.59
CA PRO A 188 -2.23 0.87 -5.62
C PRO A 188 -2.79 0.51 -7.00
N LEU A 189 -3.27 1.51 -7.76
CA LEU A 189 -3.81 1.26 -9.09
C LEU A 189 -2.69 0.92 -10.09
N GLY A 190 -1.51 1.53 -9.96
CA GLY A 190 -0.34 1.24 -10.78
C GLY A 190 0.15 -0.20 -10.60
N VAL A 191 0.31 -0.66 -9.35
CA VAL A 191 0.74 -2.04 -9.07
C VAL A 191 -0.33 -3.07 -9.47
N TYR A 192 -1.60 -2.69 -9.42
CA TYR A 192 -2.69 -3.53 -9.94
C TYR A 192 -2.67 -3.65 -11.47
N ALA A 193 -2.34 -2.56 -12.18
CA ALA A 193 -2.09 -2.61 -13.62
C ALA A 193 -0.88 -3.51 -13.93
N LEU A 194 0.22 -3.41 -13.17
CA LEU A 194 1.39 -4.28 -13.34
C LEU A 194 1.07 -5.77 -13.11
N LEU A 195 0.29 -6.12 -12.09
CA LEU A 195 -0.22 -7.49 -11.93
C LEU A 195 -1.02 -7.94 -13.15
N THR A 196 -1.89 -7.08 -13.66
CA THR A 196 -2.67 -7.35 -14.88
C THR A 196 -1.75 -7.62 -16.08
N SER A 197 -0.64 -6.89 -16.21
CA SER A 197 0.39 -7.16 -17.23
C SER A 197 1.06 -8.53 -17.03
N GLN A 198 1.45 -8.87 -15.81
CA GLN A 198 2.07 -10.18 -15.53
C GLN A 198 1.12 -11.35 -15.85
N LEU A 199 -0.17 -11.21 -15.55
CA LEU A 199 -1.19 -12.19 -15.92
C LEU A 199 -1.40 -12.24 -17.44
N ALA A 200 -1.32 -11.10 -18.13
CA ALA A 200 -1.42 -11.04 -19.59
C ALA A 200 -0.31 -11.85 -20.27
N GLU A 201 0.91 -11.74 -19.77
CA GLU A 201 2.06 -12.50 -20.24
C GLU A 201 1.95 -13.98 -19.88
N ALA A 202 1.66 -14.30 -18.62
CA ALA A 202 1.63 -15.68 -18.14
C ALA A 202 0.49 -16.51 -18.76
N LEU A 203 -0.67 -15.88 -19.02
CA LEU A 203 -1.83 -16.53 -19.63
C LEU A 203 -1.87 -16.35 -21.16
N ASN A 204 -0.94 -15.59 -21.74
CA ASN A 204 -0.96 -15.14 -23.14
C ASN A 204 -2.35 -14.64 -23.60
N SER A 205 -2.96 -13.75 -22.83
CA SER A 205 -4.37 -13.37 -22.99
C SER A 205 -4.54 -11.95 -23.51
N THR A 206 -5.19 -11.79 -24.66
CA THR A 206 -5.53 -10.47 -25.23
C THR A 206 -6.42 -9.65 -24.31
N PHE A 207 -7.35 -10.30 -23.58
CA PHE A 207 -8.20 -9.62 -22.60
C PHE A 207 -7.37 -8.87 -21.55
N PHE A 208 -6.41 -9.55 -20.92
CA PHE A 208 -5.55 -8.95 -19.92
C PHE A 208 -4.63 -7.87 -20.51
N ARG A 209 -4.19 -8.01 -21.78
CA ARG A 209 -3.41 -6.96 -22.47
C ARG A 209 -4.21 -5.68 -22.67
N ILE A 210 -5.46 -5.79 -23.13
CA ILE A 210 -6.36 -4.65 -23.30
C ILE A 210 -6.64 -4.00 -21.94
N LEU A 211 -6.96 -4.81 -20.93
CA LEU A 211 -7.25 -4.31 -19.59
C LEU A 211 -6.05 -3.59 -18.98
N PHE A 212 -4.83 -4.13 -19.14
CA PHE A 212 -3.60 -3.47 -18.72
C PHE A 212 -3.41 -2.11 -19.40
N ALA A 213 -3.65 -2.01 -20.71
CA ALA A 213 -3.54 -0.75 -21.45
C ALA A 213 -4.54 0.30 -20.93
N VAL A 214 -5.79 -0.10 -20.70
CA VAL A 214 -6.84 0.78 -20.13
C VAL A 214 -6.46 1.25 -18.72
N LEU A 215 -6.08 0.32 -17.83
CA LEU A 215 -5.68 0.64 -16.47
C LEU A 215 -4.46 1.57 -16.44
N SER A 216 -3.47 1.33 -17.29
CA SER A 216 -2.27 2.16 -17.39
C SER A 216 -2.60 3.58 -17.85
N LEU A 217 -3.50 3.72 -18.83
CA LEU A 217 -3.97 5.04 -19.30
C LEU A 217 -4.70 5.78 -18.17
N VAL A 218 -5.58 5.11 -17.43
CA VAL A 218 -6.29 5.70 -16.29
C VAL A 218 -5.32 6.16 -15.20
N VAL A 219 -4.34 5.31 -14.84
CA VAL A 219 -3.31 5.65 -13.85
C VAL A 219 -2.45 6.83 -14.31
N PHE A 220 -2.07 6.87 -15.58
CA PHE A 220 -1.28 7.96 -16.15
C PHE A 220 -2.05 9.28 -16.13
N LEU A 221 -3.32 9.28 -16.57
CA LEU A 221 -4.16 10.48 -16.54
C LEU A 221 -4.40 10.97 -15.12
N LEU A 222 -4.66 10.05 -14.18
CA LEU A 222 -4.77 10.36 -12.77
C LEU A 222 -3.49 11.01 -12.24
N TRP A 223 -2.33 10.38 -12.48
CA TRP A 223 -1.03 10.91 -12.08
C TRP A 223 -0.78 12.31 -12.66
N ALA A 224 -1.04 12.50 -13.96
CA ALA A 224 -0.84 13.79 -14.62
C ALA A 224 -1.75 14.88 -14.03
N ALA A 225 -3.02 14.57 -13.80
CA ALA A 225 -3.95 15.50 -13.16
C ALA A 225 -3.49 15.87 -11.75
N LEU A 226 -3.09 14.89 -10.94
CA LEU A 226 -2.58 15.14 -9.59
C LEU A 226 -1.28 15.94 -9.60
N ALA A 227 -0.38 15.67 -10.54
CA ALA A 227 0.86 16.42 -10.72
C ALA A 227 0.58 17.88 -11.07
N ILE A 228 -0.30 18.14 -12.04
CA ILE A 228 -0.69 19.50 -12.45
C ILE A 228 -1.33 20.26 -11.27
N ILE A 229 -2.29 19.65 -10.57
CA ILE A 229 -2.96 20.27 -9.42
C ILE A 229 -1.93 20.55 -8.30
N THR A 230 -1.04 19.59 -8.02
CA THR A 230 -0.02 19.76 -6.98
C THR A 230 0.92 20.92 -7.32
N VAL A 231 1.42 21.00 -8.56
CA VAL A 231 2.28 22.10 -9.02
C VAL A 231 1.54 23.43 -8.95
N TYR A 232 0.30 23.49 -9.43
CA TYR A 232 -0.54 24.68 -9.37
C TYR A 232 -0.74 25.18 -7.93
N CYS A 233 -1.11 24.28 -7.01
CA CYS A 233 -1.30 24.63 -5.59
C CYS A 233 0.00 25.08 -4.91
N VAL A 234 1.13 24.42 -5.20
CA VAL A 234 2.45 24.83 -4.68
C VAL A 234 2.84 26.23 -5.18
N CYS A 235 2.54 26.55 -6.45
CA CYS A 235 2.84 27.85 -7.02
C CYS A 235 1.92 28.97 -6.51
N GLN A 236 0.68 28.66 -6.12
CA GLN A 236 -0.28 29.66 -5.64
C GLN A 236 -0.14 29.94 -4.14
N ASP A 237 -0.11 28.90 -3.29
CA ASP A 237 -0.01 29.02 -1.83
C ASP A 237 0.68 27.78 -1.24
N SER A 238 2.00 27.84 -1.08
CA SER A 238 2.76 26.69 -0.54
C SER A 238 2.37 26.36 0.90
N GLU A 239 1.97 27.36 1.70
CA GLU A 239 1.58 27.14 3.09
C GLU A 239 0.30 26.30 3.19
N ALA A 240 -0.72 26.59 2.40
CA ALA A 240 -2.01 25.89 2.43
C ALA A 240 -1.92 24.39 2.08
N LEU A 241 -0.93 23.98 1.28
CA LEU A 241 -0.74 22.58 0.90
C LEU A 241 -0.06 21.75 1.99
N PHE A 242 0.82 22.37 2.79
CA PHE A 242 1.60 21.70 3.84
C PHE A 242 1.06 21.93 5.26
N THR A 243 0.04 22.77 5.45
CA THR A 243 -0.63 22.92 6.74
C THR A 243 -1.34 21.62 7.12
N ALA A 244 -0.75 20.88 8.06
CA ALA A 244 -1.38 19.71 8.65
C ALA A 244 -2.53 20.17 9.57
N PRO A 245 -3.81 19.84 9.29
CA PRO A 245 -4.95 20.30 10.09
C PRO A 245 -4.87 19.90 11.57
N CYS A 246 -4.10 18.85 11.87
CA CYS A 246 -3.83 18.36 13.21
C CYS A 246 -2.90 19.26 14.05
N LEU A 247 -2.11 20.15 13.43
CA LEU A 247 -1.24 21.10 14.14
C LEU A 247 -1.99 22.39 14.50
N THR A 248 -3.02 22.76 13.75
CA THR A 248 -3.89 23.92 14.06
C THR A 248 -4.68 23.77 15.35
N SER A 249 -4.85 22.53 15.83
CA SER A 249 -5.52 22.19 17.09
C SER A 249 -4.60 22.11 18.30
N CYS A 250 -3.29 22.36 18.16
CA CYS A 250 -2.43 22.55 19.33
C CYS A 250 -2.77 23.91 19.95
N PRO A 251 -3.19 23.98 21.23
CA PRO A 251 -3.26 25.25 21.92
C PRO A 251 -1.85 25.86 21.87
N ASN A 252 -1.72 27.09 21.38
CA ASN A 252 -0.44 27.81 21.43
C ASN A 252 0.08 27.72 22.86
N SER A 253 1.28 27.15 23.04
CA SER A 253 1.91 27.02 24.35
C SER A 253 2.05 28.38 25.03
N GLU A 254 2.26 29.45 24.25
CA GLU A 254 2.28 30.84 24.71
C GLU A 254 0.91 31.32 25.22
N ALA A 255 -0.18 31.00 24.50
CA ALA A 255 -1.53 31.38 24.93
C ALA A 255 -2.02 30.58 26.16
N THR A 256 -1.46 29.39 26.38
CA THR A 256 -1.75 28.55 27.56
C THR A 256 -0.92 29.01 28.76
N LEU A 257 0.34 29.42 28.56
CA LEU A 257 1.15 30.06 29.61
C LEU A 257 0.57 31.42 30.02
N ASP A 258 0.16 32.26 29.08
CA ASP A 258 -0.45 33.57 29.39
C ASP A 258 -1.75 33.43 30.19
N ARG A 259 -2.58 32.42 29.86
CA ARG A 259 -3.80 32.13 30.63
C ARG A 259 -3.50 31.59 32.03
N LEU A 260 -2.45 30.79 32.18
CA LEU A 260 -2.04 30.26 33.48
C LEU A 260 -1.41 31.34 34.36
N CYS A 261 -0.59 32.23 33.80
CA CYS A 261 -0.01 33.39 34.50
C CYS A 261 -1.07 34.44 34.88
N ARG A 262 -2.05 34.70 34.01
CA ARG A 262 -3.15 35.63 34.33
C ARG A 262 -4.07 35.08 35.44
N ASN A 263 -4.35 33.77 35.43
CA ASN A 263 -5.13 33.13 36.49
C ASN A 263 -4.36 33.01 37.82
N SER A 264 -3.02 32.89 37.81
CA SER A 264 -2.22 32.91 39.04
C SER A 264 -2.11 34.31 39.66
N GLN A 265 -2.05 35.36 38.84
CA GLN A 265 -2.09 36.75 39.31
C GLN A 265 -3.43 37.10 39.98
N GLU A 266 -4.56 36.61 39.47
CA GLU A 266 -5.89 36.82 40.09
C GLU A 266 -6.12 36.07 41.41
N HIS A 267 -5.34 35.01 41.69
CA HIS A 267 -5.51 34.20 42.91
C HIS A 267 -4.42 34.38 43.97
N SER A 268 -3.21 34.78 43.60
CA SER A 268 -2.08 34.83 44.54
C SER A 268 -1.43 36.20 44.71
N GLY A 269 -1.74 37.19 43.85
CA GLY A 269 -1.13 38.53 43.93
C GLY A 269 0.39 38.56 43.76
N ASP A 270 0.99 37.50 43.22
CA ASP A 270 2.42 37.43 42.95
C ASP A 270 2.68 37.87 41.49
N GLU A 271 3.45 38.94 41.31
CA GLU A 271 3.73 39.56 40.01
C GLU A 271 4.82 38.87 39.18
N ASN A 272 5.48 37.82 39.70
CA ASN A 272 6.54 37.12 38.97
C ASN A 272 6.03 35.84 38.26
N CYS A 273 5.38 36.05 37.12
CA CYS A 273 5.63 35.28 35.90
C CYS A 273 6.54 36.16 35.00
#